data_AF-A0AAN8IVJ8-F1
#
_entry.id   AF-A0AAN8IVJ8-F1
#
_cell.length_a   1.000
_cell.length_b   1.000
_cell.length_c   1.000
_cell.angle_alpha   90.00
_cell.angle_beta   90.00
_cell.angle_gamma   90.00
#
_symmetry.space_group_name_H-M   'P 1'
#
loop_
_entity.id
_entity.type
_entity.pdbx_description
1 polymer ?
#
loop_
_entity_poly.entity_id
_entity_poly.type
_entity_poly.pdbx_seq_one_letter_code
_entity_poly.pdbx_strand_id
1 'polypeptide(L)'
;MKLTLVLVTISLTITVLAEAYPQSSNSHRIKRGFRANSASRVAHGYGKRDFPSWKNYFRNDDGSEVLSVNDMADLVAENPSLAKALVRKFVDINKDGIVTTSELLDKKQVEK
;
A
#
# COMPACT_ATOMS: atom_id res chain seq x y z
N MET A 1 1.53 83.88 -3.67
CA MET A 1 2.77 83.07 -3.87
C MET A 1 3.24 82.35 -2.60
N LYS A 2 3.20 82.96 -1.41
CA LYS A 2 3.61 82.29 -0.16
C LYS A 2 2.68 81.13 0.25
N LEU A 3 1.36 81.32 0.17
CA LEU A 3 0.36 80.28 0.50
C LEU A 3 0.46 79.06 -0.44
N THR A 4 0.60 79.31 -1.74
CA THR A 4 0.73 78.24 -2.75
C THR A 4 1.99 77.41 -2.53
N LEU A 5 3.10 78.04 -2.11
CA LEU A 5 4.34 77.33 -1.80
C LEU A 5 4.16 76.43 -0.56
N VAL A 6 3.50 76.94 0.49
CA VAL A 6 3.20 76.17 1.71
C VAL A 6 2.31 74.96 1.41
N LEU A 7 1.29 75.12 0.57
CA LEU A 7 0.40 74.01 0.19
C LEU A 7 1.14 72.91 -0.59
N VAL A 8 2.04 73.30 -1.50
CA VAL A 8 2.88 72.35 -2.24
C VAL A 8 3.83 71.60 -1.31
N THR A 9 4.44 72.29 -0.35
CA THR A 9 5.33 71.62 0.63
C THR A 9 4.56 70.65 1.52
N ILE A 10 3.36 71.00 1.96
CA ILE A 10 2.52 70.11 2.78
C ILE A 10 2.10 68.89 1.95
N SER A 11 1.65 69.09 0.72
CA SER A 11 1.28 67.98 -0.17
C SER A 11 2.44 67.01 -0.39
N LEU A 12 3.65 67.52 -0.61
CA LEU A 12 4.86 66.70 -0.80
C LEU A 12 5.18 65.88 0.46
N THR A 13 5.08 66.49 1.64
CA THR A 13 5.35 65.77 2.89
C THR A 13 4.36 64.64 3.16
N ILE A 14 3.08 64.83 2.83
CA ILE A 14 2.04 63.79 3.02
C ILE A 14 2.29 62.61 2.09
N THR A 15 2.66 62.85 0.83
CA THR A 15 2.95 61.77 -0.12
C THR A 15 4.16 60.95 0.29
N VAL A 16 5.21 61.59 0.83
CA VAL A 16 6.40 60.88 1.32
C VAL A 16 6.07 60.04 2.56
N LEU A 17 5.24 60.56 3.47
CA LEU A 17 4.80 59.78 4.65
C LEU A 17 3.95 58.57 4.25
N ALA A 18 3.04 58.72 3.28
CA ALA A 18 2.18 57.62 2.83
C ALA A 18 2.98 56.45 2.23
N GLU A 19 4.04 56.73 1.46
CA GLU A 19 4.95 55.71 0.92
C GLU A 19 5.79 55.03 2.03
N ALA A 20 6.15 55.78 3.07
CA ALA A 20 6.97 55.30 4.17
C ALA A 20 6.20 54.43 5.18
N TYR A 21 4.86 54.43 5.16
CA TYR A 21 4.08 53.54 6.00
C TYR A 21 4.27 52.09 5.50
N PRO A 22 4.66 51.16 6.38
CA PRO A 22 4.80 49.76 6.00
C PRO A 22 3.43 49.24 5.56
N GLN A 23 3.25 49.05 4.25
CA GLN A 23 2.12 48.32 3.71
C GLN A 23 2.18 46.92 4.33
N SER A 24 1.17 46.59 5.15
CA SER A 24 0.97 45.22 5.63
C SER A 24 0.68 44.35 4.41
N SER A 25 1.74 43.87 3.75
CA SER A 25 1.61 42.83 2.76
C SER A 25 1.10 41.63 3.52
N ASN A 26 -0.17 41.30 3.29
CA ASN A 26 -0.83 40.17 3.91
C ASN A 26 -0.26 38.91 3.24
N SER A 27 1.00 38.62 3.56
CA SER A 27 1.72 37.46 3.06
C SER A 27 1.01 36.25 3.66
N HIS A 28 0.17 35.62 2.85
CA HIS A 28 -0.31 34.27 3.10
C HIS A 28 0.91 33.35 3.06
N ARG A 29 1.66 33.36 4.16
CA ARG A 29 2.81 32.51 4.37
C ARG A 29 2.28 31.09 4.46
N ILE A 30 2.28 30.39 3.32
CA ILE A 30 2.09 28.96 3.27
C ILE A 30 3.19 28.38 4.15
N LYS A 31 2.84 27.96 5.37
CA LYS A 31 3.78 27.31 6.27
C LYS A 31 4.24 26.02 5.59
N ARG A 32 5.44 26.05 5.01
CA ARG A 32 6.16 24.83 4.61
C ARG A 32 6.54 24.09 5.90
N GLY A 33 5.67 23.18 6.31
CA GLY A 33 5.75 22.42 7.56
C GLY A 33 4.54 21.48 7.65
N PHE A 34 4.58 20.57 8.63
CA PHE A 34 3.68 19.43 8.79
C PHE A 34 2.24 19.66 8.26
N ARG A 35 1.89 18.88 7.22
CA ARG A 35 0.56 18.84 6.59
C ARG A 35 -0.53 18.88 7.66
N ALA A 36 -1.30 19.96 7.70
CA ALA A 36 -2.29 20.23 8.76
C ALA A 36 -3.44 19.20 8.82
N ASN A 37 -3.68 18.45 7.73
CA ASN A 37 -4.77 17.49 7.66
C ASN A 37 -4.23 16.06 7.67
N SER A 38 -4.53 15.31 8.75
CA SER A 38 -4.30 13.87 8.89
C SER A 38 -4.87 13.07 7.70
N ALA A 39 -6.00 13.52 7.14
CA ALA A 39 -6.63 12.95 5.96
C ALA A 39 -5.73 12.92 4.71
N SER A 40 -4.80 13.89 4.55
CA SER A 40 -3.86 13.93 3.43
C SER A 40 -2.67 12.98 3.56
N ARG A 41 -2.50 12.33 4.73
CA ARG A 41 -1.40 11.39 5.02
C ARG A 41 -1.70 9.97 4.55
N VAL A 42 -2.98 9.64 4.32
CA VAL A 42 -3.45 8.28 3.99
C VAL A 42 -4.01 8.19 2.55
N ALA A 43 -4.19 9.32 1.87
CA ALA A 43 -4.85 9.37 0.56
C ALA A 43 -4.03 8.81 -0.61
N HIS A 44 -2.74 8.52 -0.41
CA HIS A 44 -2.00 7.69 -1.38
C HIS A 44 -2.12 6.26 -0.89
N GLY A 45 -3.16 5.59 -1.39
CA GLY A 45 -3.44 4.20 -1.10
C GLY A 45 -2.16 3.39 -1.17
N TYR A 46 -1.68 2.95 -0.01
CA TYR A 46 -1.06 1.65 0.08
C TYR A 46 -2.14 0.67 -0.36
N GLY A 47 -2.27 0.50 -1.68
CA GLY A 47 -3.05 -0.59 -2.25
C GLY A 47 -2.60 -1.82 -1.51
N LYS A 48 -3.57 -2.57 -0.96
CA LYS A 48 -3.30 -3.88 -0.40
C LYS A 48 -2.47 -4.60 -1.44
N ARG A 49 -1.18 -4.76 -1.16
CA ARG A 49 -0.38 -5.72 -1.90
C ARG A 49 -0.98 -7.02 -1.43
N ASP A 50 -1.87 -7.57 -2.23
CA ASP A 50 -2.31 -8.94 -2.06
C ASP A 50 -1.06 -9.79 -2.29
N PHE A 51 -0.26 -9.91 -1.24
CA PHE A 51 0.63 -11.03 -1.13
C PHE A 51 -0.28 -12.25 -1.28
N PRO A 52 0.10 -13.26 -2.09
CA PRO A 52 -0.62 -14.51 -2.15
C PRO A 52 -0.52 -15.15 -0.76
N SER A 53 -1.42 -14.73 0.13
CA SER A 53 -1.60 -15.33 1.43
C SER A 53 -2.32 -16.62 1.15
N TRP A 54 -1.86 -17.72 1.75
CA TRP A 54 -2.55 -19.00 1.76
C TRP A 54 -4.07 -18.85 1.94
N LYS A 55 -4.51 -17.88 2.74
CA LYS A 55 -5.93 -17.54 2.96
C LYS A 55 -6.72 -17.17 1.70
N ASN A 56 -6.09 -16.62 0.66
CA ASN A 56 -6.78 -16.22 -0.57
C ASN A 56 -7.23 -17.45 -1.37
N TYR A 57 -6.53 -18.58 -1.28
CA TYR A 57 -6.92 -19.82 -1.97
C TYR A 57 -8.15 -20.49 -1.33
N PHE A 58 -8.43 -20.23 -0.05
CA PHE A 58 -9.58 -20.79 0.67
C PHE A 58 -10.76 -19.82 0.79
N ARG A 59 -10.64 -18.63 0.21
CA ARG A 59 -11.61 -17.56 0.42
C ARG A 59 -12.61 -17.56 -0.73
N ASN A 60 -13.66 -18.36 -0.56
CA ASN A 60 -14.80 -18.37 -1.47
C ASN A 60 -15.80 -17.27 -1.11
N ASP A 61 -16.55 -16.79 -2.11
CA ASP A 61 -17.57 -15.74 -1.93
C ASP A 61 -18.72 -16.17 -0.99
N ASP A 62 -18.92 -17.47 -0.81
CA ASP A 62 -19.90 -18.05 0.11
C ASP A 62 -19.38 -18.19 1.56
N GLY A 63 -18.13 -17.77 1.82
CA GLY A 63 -17.49 -17.89 3.13
C GLY A 63 -17.07 -19.31 3.50
N SER A 64 -17.17 -20.28 2.59
CA SER A 64 -16.67 -21.62 2.81
C SER A 64 -15.14 -21.68 2.63
N GLU A 65 -14.44 -22.38 3.51
CA GLU A 65 -12.99 -22.62 3.41
C GLU A 65 -12.70 -23.87 2.57
N VAL A 66 -13.21 -23.91 1.34
CA VAL A 66 -12.94 -25.00 0.39
C VAL A 66 -11.90 -24.60 -0.64
N LEU A 67 -11.11 -25.56 -1.09
CA LEU A 67 -10.09 -25.38 -2.12
C LEU A 67 -10.42 -26.29 -3.31
N SER A 68 -10.47 -25.73 -4.51
CA SER A 68 -10.63 -26.53 -5.73
C SER A 68 -9.41 -27.43 -5.95
N VAL A 69 -9.62 -28.55 -6.64
CA VAL A 69 -8.51 -29.44 -7.05
C VAL A 69 -7.52 -28.71 -7.95
N ASN A 70 -8.01 -27.81 -8.83
CA ASN A 70 -7.14 -27.03 -9.71
C ASN A 70 -6.31 -26.04 -8.90
N ASP A 71 -6.94 -25.30 -7.99
CA ASP A 71 -6.24 -24.33 -7.13
C ASP A 71 -5.21 -25.03 -6.23
N MET A 72 -5.51 -26.25 -5.76
CA MET A 72 -4.55 -27.08 -5.03
C MET A 72 -3.38 -27.50 -5.93
N ALA A 73 -3.61 -27.85 -7.19
CA ALA A 73 -2.54 -28.21 -8.12
C ALA A 73 -1.62 -27.01 -8.40
N ASP A 74 -2.19 -25.83 -8.61
CA ASP A 74 -1.44 -24.58 -8.80
C ASP A 74 -0.61 -24.24 -7.54
N LEU A 75 -1.21 -24.38 -6.36
CA LEU A 75 -0.55 -24.15 -5.07
C LEU A 75 0.62 -25.12 -4.83
N VAL A 76 0.49 -26.38 -5.24
CA VAL A 76 1.55 -27.39 -5.17
C VAL A 76 2.68 -27.05 -6.15
N ALA A 77 2.34 -26.58 -7.35
CA ALA A 77 3.32 -26.18 -8.36
C ALA A 77 4.12 -24.94 -7.93
N GLU A 78 3.46 -23.97 -7.29
CA GLU A 78 4.09 -22.75 -6.77
C GLU A 78 4.97 -23.02 -5.53
N ASN A 79 4.65 -24.05 -4.74
CA ASN A 79 5.32 -24.34 -3.47
C ASN A 79 6.00 -25.73 -3.47
N PRO A 80 7.26 -25.83 -3.89
CA PRO A 80 7.99 -27.10 -3.94
C PRO A 80 8.12 -27.81 -2.58
N SER A 81 8.13 -27.05 -1.49
CA SER A 81 8.17 -27.61 -0.12
C SER A 81 6.90 -28.39 0.20
N LEU A 82 5.74 -27.90 -0.23
CA LEU A 82 4.45 -28.54 -0.06
C LEU A 82 4.35 -29.78 -0.94
N ALA A 83 4.80 -29.70 -2.20
CA ALA A 83 4.90 -30.86 -3.09
C ALA A 83 5.75 -31.98 -2.46
N LYS A 84 6.93 -31.64 -1.94
CA LYS A 84 7.81 -32.60 -1.24
C LYS A 84 7.14 -33.20 -0.01
N ALA A 85 6.43 -32.39 0.77
CA ALA A 85 5.71 -32.86 1.94
C ALA A 85 4.59 -33.85 1.57
N LEU A 86 3.85 -33.58 0.50
CA LEU A 86 2.81 -34.47 -0.02
C LEU A 86 3.39 -35.78 -0.54
N VAL A 87 4.45 -35.72 -1.35
CA VAL A 87 5.15 -36.92 -1.85
C VAL A 87 5.65 -37.74 -0.67
N ARG A 88 6.30 -37.11 0.32
CA ARG A 88 6.80 -37.81 1.51
C ARG A 88 5.70 -38.43 2.37
N LYS A 89 4.48 -37.87 2.34
CA LYS A 89 3.37 -38.32 3.18
C LYS A 89 2.52 -39.39 2.50
N PHE A 90 2.31 -39.29 1.20
CA PHE A 90 1.32 -40.09 0.47
C PHE A 90 1.92 -41.03 -0.56
N VAL A 91 3.13 -40.76 -1.06
CA VAL A 91 3.79 -41.56 -2.10
C VAL A 91 4.92 -42.39 -1.50
N ASP A 92 5.80 -41.75 -0.72
CA ASP A 92 6.90 -42.39 -0.01
C ASP A 92 6.37 -43.12 1.24
N ILE A 93 6.06 -44.41 1.09
CA ILE A 93 5.41 -45.22 2.14
C ILE A 93 6.43 -45.57 3.23
N ASN A 94 7.65 -45.90 2.81
CA ASN A 94 8.71 -46.35 3.71
C ASN A 94 9.49 -45.19 4.37
N LYS A 95 9.30 -43.95 3.86
CA LYS A 95 9.93 -42.70 4.34
C LYS A 95 11.44 -42.64 4.15
N ASP A 96 11.98 -43.38 3.19
CA ASP A 96 13.41 -43.39 2.89
C ASP A 96 13.84 -42.21 1.99
N GLY A 97 12.88 -41.43 1.47
CA GLY A 97 13.12 -40.26 0.62
C GLY A 97 13.36 -40.60 -0.84
N ILE A 98 13.15 -41.85 -1.25
CA ILE A 98 13.28 -42.34 -2.62
C ILE A 98 11.93 -42.93 -3.04
N VAL A 99 11.36 -42.42 -4.13
CA VAL A 99 10.10 -42.97 -4.66
C VAL A 99 10.43 -44.09 -5.64
N THR A 100 10.06 -45.32 -5.29
CA THR A 100 10.18 -46.48 -6.18
C THR A 100 9.04 -46.55 -7.19
N THR A 101 9.24 -47.27 -8.30
CA THR A 101 8.18 -47.48 -9.31
C THR A 101 6.98 -48.22 -8.74
N SER A 102 7.23 -49.13 -7.79
CA SER A 102 6.17 -49.81 -7.04
C SER A 102 5.36 -48.81 -6.22
N GLU A 103 5.99 -47.92 -5.46
CA GLU A 103 5.27 -46.91 -4.66
C GLU A 103 4.51 -45.89 -5.50
N LEU A 104 5.01 -45.57 -6.69
CA LEU A 104 4.34 -44.64 -7.59
C LEU A 104 3.06 -45.22 -8.21
N LEU A 105 3.03 -46.52 -8.45
CA LEU A 105 1.96 -47.20 -9.20
C LEU A 105 1.00 -48.00 -8.30
N ASP A 106 1.43 -48.34 -7.09
CA ASP A 106 0.64 -49.17 -6.19
C ASP A 106 -0.43 -48.33 -5.48
N LYS A 107 -1.61 -48.27 -6.09
CA LYS A 107 -2.82 -47.73 -5.46
C LYS A 107 -3.20 -48.65 -4.29
N LYS A 108 -2.78 -48.30 -3.08
CA LYS A 108 -3.49 -48.76 -1.88
C LYS A 108 -4.91 -48.20 -1.91
N GLN A 109 -5.85 -49.03 -2.40
CA GLN A 109 -7.26 -48.94 -2.08
C GLN A 109 -7.35 -48.95 -0.55
N VAL A 110 -7.89 -47.88 0.03
CA VAL A 110 -8.21 -47.84 1.46
C VAL A 110 -9.33 -48.85 1.67
N GLU A 111 -9.00 -50.01 2.23
CA GLU A 111 -9.98 -50.98 2.70
C GLU A 111 -10.84 -50.32 3.79
N LYS A 112 -12.16 -50.41 3.60
CA LYS A 112 -13.20 -49.79 4.43
C LYS A 112 -13.26 -50.39 5.83
#